data_AF-A0A8J3HS21-F1
#
_entry.id   AF-A0A8J3HS21-F1
#
_cell.length_a   1.000
_cell.length_b   1.000
_cell.length_c   1.000
_cell.angle_alpha   90.00
_cell.angle_beta   90.00
_cell.angle_gamma   90.00
#
_symmetry.space_group_name_H-M   'P 1'
#
loop_
_entity.id
_entity.type
_entity.pdbx_description
1 polymer ?
#
loop_
_entity_poly.entity_id
_entity_poly.type
_entity_poly.pdbx_seq_one_letter_code
_entity_poly.pdbx_strand_id
1 'polypeptide(L)'
;MYDDKQPELVTKTFNVSQYIYASFKLSPDQSGYIAAKWYINGGSGEWSNSISAQGRVGYGYFSASYSGPGQGAVEYYWCPSSDCSDGELAWVRTFEVR
;
A
#
# COMPACT_ATOMS: atom_id res chain seq x y z
N MET A 1 20.42 12.61 21.01
CA MET A 1 20.32 11.76 19.80
C MET A 1 19.26 10.72 20.12
N TYR A 2 18.04 10.85 19.58
CA TYR A 2 16.98 9.89 19.89
C TYR A 2 17.18 8.63 19.05
N ASP A 3 17.25 7.51 19.77
CA ASP A 3 17.41 6.13 19.34
C ASP A 3 16.35 5.75 18.29
N ASP A 4 16.80 5.27 17.14
CA ASP A 4 16.01 4.89 15.95
C ASP A 4 15.29 3.56 16.18
N LYS A 5 14.45 3.51 17.20
CA LYS A 5 13.66 2.33 17.56
C LYS A 5 12.36 2.30 16.77
N GLN A 6 12.43 1.92 15.50
CA GLN A 6 11.25 1.43 14.79
C GLN A 6 11.37 -0.08 14.58
N PRO A 7 10.83 -0.92 15.49
CA PRO A 7 10.43 -2.25 15.08
C PRO A 7 9.19 -2.11 14.18
N GLU A 8 9.38 -1.83 12.89
CA GLU A 8 8.35 -2.16 11.90
C GLU A 8 8.36 -3.68 11.75
N LEU A 9 7.74 -4.37 12.70
CA LEU A 9 7.32 -5.75 12.49
C LEU A 9 6.25 -5.70 11.40
N VAL A 10 6.70 -5.80 10.15
CA VAL A 10 5.83 -5.90 8.98
C VAL A 10 5.10 -7.23 9.09
N THR A 11 3.88 -7.18 9.62
CA THR A 11 2.97 -8.33 9.62
C THR A 11 2.68 -8.70 8.18
N LYS A 12 2.99 -9.95 7.82
CA LYS A 12 2.75 -10.48 6.46
C LYS A 12 1.63 -11.51 6.43
N THR A 13 1.11 -11.92 7.57
CA THR A 13 0.07 -12.93 7.66
C THR A 13 -1.11 -12.38 8.43
N PHE A 14 -2.29 -12.47 7.83
CA PHE A 14 -3.53 -11.89 8.33
C PHE A 14 -4.60 -12.98 8.39
N ASN A 15 -5.54 -12.84 9.30
CA ASN A 15 -6.69 -13.74 9.34
C ASN A 15 -7.69 -13.37 8.23
N VAL A 16 -8.49 -14.34 7.78
CA VAL A 16 -9.67 -14.05 6.95
C VAL A 16 -10.52 -12.94 7.59
N SER A 17 -11.00 -12.01 6.75
CA SER A 17 -11.77 -10.82 7.14
C SER A 17 -11.02 -9.80 8.01
N GLN A 18 -9.74 -10.01 8.31
CA GLN A 18 -8.91 -8.99 8.95
C GLN A 18 -8.57 -7.90 7.94
N TYR A 19 -8.64 -6.64 8.37
CA TYR A 19 -8.10 -5.53 7.57
C TYR A 19 -6.59 -5.60 7.51
N ILE A 20 -6.09 -5.56 6.28
CA ILE A 20 -4.67 -5.42 5.95
C ILE A 20 -4.41 -3.95 5.73
N TYR A 21 -3.40 -3.39 6.41
CA TYR A 21 -3.02 -2.00 6.27
C TYR A 21 -1.68 -1.90 5.55
N ALA A 22 -1.73 -1.36 4.34
CA ALA A 22 -0.60 -1.08 3.47
C ALA A 22 -0.12 0.36 3.74
N SER A 23 0.70 0.54 4.77
CA SER A 23 1.24 1.84 5.16
C SER A 23 2.43 2.27 4.32
N PHE A 24 2.53 3.57 4.06
CA PHE A 24 3.64 4.18 3.35
C PHE A 24 4.04 5.51 4.01
N LYS A 25 5.30 5.88 3.80
CA LYS A 25 5.86 7.16 4.21
C LYS A 25 6.09 8.02 2.97
N LEU A 26 5.58 9.25 3.00
CA LEU A 26 5.86 10.27 2.00
C LEU A 26 7.16 11.00 2.35
N SER A 27 8.03 11.12 1.37
CA SER A 27 9.20 11.99 1.47
C SER A 27 8.79 13.46 1.23
N PRO A 28 9.52 14.42 1.82
CA PRO A 28 9.40 15.80 1.36
C PRO A 28 9.76 15.84 -0.13
N ASP A 29 9.16 16.76 -0.88
CA ASP A 29 9.34 16.95 -2.33
C ASP A 29 8.59 15.96 -3.25
N GLN A 30 7.83 15.01 -2.70
CA GLN A 30 6.92 14.19 -3.49
C GLN A 30 5.56 14.88 -3.68
N SER A 31 5.28 15.36 -4.89
CA SER A 31 3.99 15.95 -5.30
C SER A 31 3.27 15.11 -6.34
N GLY A 32 2.02 14.74 -6.10
CA GLY A 32 1.27 13.89 -7.02
C GLY A 32 0.23 13.08 -6.26
N TYR A 33 0.06 11.83 -6.65
CA TYR A 33 -0.87 10.90 -6.04
C TYR A 33 -0.20 9.55 -5.81
N ILE A 34 -0.72 8.81 -4.84
CA ILE A 34 -0.35 7.42 -4.60
C ILE A 34 -1.60 6.57 -4.70
N ALA A 35 -1.51 5.43 -5.35
CA ALA A 35 -2.55 4.41 -5.34
C ALA A 35 -1.96 3.05 -5.00
N ALA A 36 -2.79 2.15 -4.47
CA ALA A 36 -2.44 0.76 -4.28
C ALA A 36 -3.26 -0.12 -5.23
N LYS A 37 -2.63 -1.17 -5.75
CA LYS A 37 -3.30 -2.23 -6.51
C LYS A 37 -3.13 -3.55 -5.78
N TRP A 38 -4.25 -4.19 -5.48
CA TRP A 38 -4.35 -5.31 -4.56
C TRP A 38 -4.67 -6.61 -5.27
N TYR A 39 -3.84 -7.62 -5.07
CA TYR A 39 -3.95 -8.93 -5.70
C TYR A 39 -4.16 -10.00 -4.63
N ILE A 40 -5.02 -10.97 -4.95
CA ILE A 40 -5.19 -12.19 -4.17
C ILE A 40 -5.28 -13.37 -5.13
N ASN A 41 -4.57 -14.47 -4.83
CA ASN A 41 -4.58 -15.72 -5.59
C ASN A 41 -4.37 -15.55 -7.11
N GLY A 42 -3.53 -14.58 -7.50
CA GLY A 42 -3.23 -14.31 -8.91
C GLY A 42 -4.35 -13.64 -9.72
N GLY A 43 -5.38 -13.08 -9.06
CA GLY A 43 -6.45 -12.32 -9.72
C GLY A 43 -5.96 -11.05 -10.43
N SER A 44 -6.85 -10.37 -11.16
CA SER A 44 -6.54 -9.22 -12.03
C SER A 44 -6.06 -7.95 -11.30
N GLY A 45 -6.17 -7.92 -9.98
CA GLY A 45 -5.81 -6.81 -9.12
C GLY A 45 -6.88 -5.72 -9.05
N GLU A 46 -7.16 -5.21 -7.85
CA GLU A 46 -8.14 -4.15 -7.60
C GLU A 46 -7.46 -2.87 -7.16
N TRP A 47 -7.80 -1.76 -7.82
CA TRP A 47 -7.26 -0.44 -7.48
C TRP A 47 -7.96 0.18 -6.28
N SER A 48 -7.19 0.76 -5.38
CA SER A 48 -7.70 1.69 -4.38
C SER A 48 -7.96 3.06 -5.00
N ASN A 49 -8.75 3.88 -4.31
CA ASN A 49 -8.75 5.32 -4.59
C ASN A 49 -7.35 5.89 -4.36
N SER A 50 -6.96 6.86 -5.18
CA SER A 50 -5.68 7.54 -5.04
C SER A 50 -5.71 8.54 -3.87
N ILE A 51 -4.55 8.76 -3.27
CA ILE A 51 -4.33 9.70 -2.17
C ILE A 51 -3.36 10.77 -2.66
N SER A 52 -3.73 12.05 -2.52
CA SER A 52 -2.85 13.16 -2.90
C SER A 52 -1.65 13.25 -1.96
N ALA A 53 -0.45 13.28 -2.54
CA ALA A 53 0.79 13.61 -1.87
C ALA A 53 1.04 15.12 -2.00
N GLN A 54 0.92 15.84 -0.88
CA GLN A 54 0.97 17.30 -0.83
C GLN A 54 2.39 17.87 -0.57
N GLY A 55 3.45 17.17 -0.99
CA GLY A 55 4.83 17.67 -0.86
C GLY A 55 5.32 17.87 0.59
N ARG A 56 4.71 17.17 1.56
CA ARG A 56 5.10 17.18 2.97
C ARG A 56 5.43 15.77 3.44
N VAL A 57 6.33 15.68 4.41
CA VAL A 57 6.56 14.43 5.14
C VAL A 57 5.24 14.02 5.80
N GLY A 58 4.79 12.82 5.48
CA GLY A 58 3.52 12.29 5.96
C GLY A 58 3.53 10.78 5.96
N TYR A 59 2.52 10.20 6.63
CA TYR A 59 2.24 8.78 6.58
C TYR A 59 0.84 8.61 6.04
N GLY A 60 0.64 7.59 5.24
CA GLY A 60 -0.66 7.19 4.73
C GLY A 60 -0.79 5.68 4.74
N TYR A 61 -2.00 5.19 4.48
CA TYR A 61 -2.24 3.78 4.30
C TYR A 61 -3.35 3.54 3.29
N PHE A 62 -3.29 2.38 2.65
CA PHE A 62 -4.42 1.76 1.99
C PHE A 62 -4.87 0.55 2.81
N SER A 63 -6.11 0.12 2.64
CA SER A 63 -6.59 -1.09 3.29
C SER A 63 -7.42 -1.95 2.36
N ALA A 64 -7.38 -3.25 2.64
CA ALA A 64 -8.19 -4.27 2.00
C ALA A 64 -8.54 -5.36 3.03
N SER A 65 -9.61 -6.10 2.78
CA SER A 65 -9.95 -7.31 3.52
C SER A 65 -10.42 -8.38 2.54
N TYR A 66 -10.15 -9.65 2.88
CA TYR A 66 -10.45 -10.79 2.01
C TYR A 66 -11.31 -11.79 2.77
N SER A 67 -12.37 -12.27 2.12
CA SER A 67 -13.32 -13.24 2.70
C SER A 67 -12.86 -14.69 2.64
N GLY A 68 -11.68 -14.96 2.07
CA GLY A 68 -11.11 -16.29 1.95
C GLY A 68 -9.59 -16.27 2.03
N PRO A 69 -8.97 -17.44 2.29
CA PRO A 69 -7.52 -17.55 2.39
C PRO A 69 -6.84 -17.38 1.03
N GLY A 70 -5.58 -16.97 1.04
CA GLY A 70 -4.83 -16.79 -0.19
C GLY A 70 -3.49 -16.11 -0.04
N GLN A 71 -2.67 -16.26 -1.08
CA GLN A 71 -1.43 -15.50 -1.24
C GLN A 71 -1.77 -14.19 -1.95
N GLY A 72 -1.34 -13.08 -1.38
CA GLY A 72 -1.65 -11.75 -1.86
C GLY A 72 -0.42 -10.89 -2.10
N ALA A 73 -0.62 -9.85 -2.90
CA ALA A 73 0.37 -8.81 -3.13
C ALA A 73 -0.33 -7.46 -3.17
N VAL A 74 0.35 -6.43 -2.68
CA VAL A 74 -0.03 -5.03 -2.88
C VAL A 74 1.10 -4.33 -3.61
N GLU A 75 0.74 -3.72 -4.73
CA GLU A 75 1.61 -2.85 -5.50
C GLU A 75 1.26 -1.40 -5.17
N TYR A 76 2.26 -0.57 -4.91
CA TYR A 76 2.10 0.86 -4.73
C TYR A 76 2.57 1.55 -5.99
N TYR A 77 1.77 2.50 -6.46
CA TYR A 77 2.06 3.30 -7.63
C TYR A 77 2.19 4.76 -7.24
N TRP A 78 3.21 5.41 -7.79
CA TRP A 78 3.32 6.86 -7.80
C TRP A 78 2.68 7.39 -9.07
N CYS A 79 1.72 8.30 -8.96
CA CYS A 79 0.96 8.79 -10.09
C CYS A 79 1.03 10.32 -10.19
N PRO A 80 1.49 10.87 -11.32
CA PRO A 80 1.38 12.30 -11.57
C PRO A 80 -0.08 12.78 -11.63
N SER A 81 -0.99 11.97 -12.20
CA SER A 81 -2.42 12.29 -12.35
C SER A 81 -3.30 11.62 -11.28
N SER A 82 -4.42 12.26 -10.92
CA SER A 82 -5.31 11.78 -9.84
C SER A 82 -6.01 10.45 -10.15
N ASP A 83 -6.24 10.14 -11.42
CA ASP A 83 -6.83 8.86 -11.85
C ASP A 83 -5.82 7.72 -11.92
N CYS A 84 -4.54 8.01 -11.64
CA CYS A 84 -3.42 7.08 -11.71
C CYS A 84 -3.24 6.35 -13.06
N SER A 85 -3.75 6.93 -14.15
CA SER A 85 -3.59 6.37 -15.51
C SER A 85 -2.14 6.36 -15.99
N ASP A 86 -1.31 7.25 -15.43
CA ASP A 86 0.11 7.44 -15.67
C ASP A 86 0.99 6.93 -14.51
N GLY A 87 0.45 6.01 -13.70
CA GLY A 87 1.12 5.47 -12.52
C GLY A 87 2.38 4.67 -12.82
N GLU A 88 3.46 4.98 -12.10
CA GLU A 88 4.71 4.22 -12.09
C GLU A 88 4.80 3.33 -10.85
N LEU A 89 5.20 2.07 -11.02
CA LEU A 89 5.33 1.13 -9.91
C LEU A 89 6.46 1.58 -8.97
N ALA A 90 6.10 1.88 -7.73
CA ALA A 90 7.05 2.31 -6.70
C ALA A 90 7.53 1.12 -5.86
N TRP A 91 6.60 0.32 -5.32
CA TRP A 91 6.93 -0.78 -4.42
C TRP A 91 5.95 -1.94 -4.54
N VAL A 92 6.40 -3.14 -4.20
CA VAL A 92 5.56 -4.34 -4.05
C VAL A 92 5.75 -4.92 -2.66
N ARG A 93 4.67 -5.39 -2.03
CA ARG A 93 4.70 -6.16 -0.79
C ARG A 93 3.79 -7.37 -0.91
N THR A 94 4.27 -8.52 -0.48
CA THR A 94 3.48 -9.75 -0.44
C THR A 94 2.93 -9.99 0.97
N PHE A 95 1.78 -10.64 1.03
CA PHE A 95 1.12 -11.04 2.27
C PHE A 95 0.37 -12.36 2.08
N GLU A 96 -0.07 -12.95 3.17
CA GLU A 96 -0.87 -14.17 3.23
C GLU A 96 -2.13 -13.91 4.07
N VAL A 97 -3.25 -14.44 3.61
CA VAL A 97 -4.51 -14.51 4.36
C VAL A 97 -4.79 -15.98 4.70
N ARG A 98 -5.04 -16.29 5.96
CA ARG A 98 -5.31 -17.65 6.43
C ARG A 98 -6.35 -17.73 7.53
#